data_AF-A0A5V4QKI0-F1
#
_entry.id   AF-A0A5V4QKI0-F1
#
_cell.length_a   1.000
_cell.length_b   1.000
_cell.length_c   1.000
_cell.angle_alpha   90.00
_cell.angle_beta   90.00
_cell.angle_gamma   90.00
#
_symmetry.space_group_name_H-M   'P 1'
#
loop_
_entity.id
_entity.type
_entity.pdbx_description
1 polymer ?
#
loop_
_entity_poly.entity_id
_entity_poly.type
_entity_poly.pdbx_seq_one_letter_code
_entity_poly.pdbx_strand_id
1 'polypeptide(L)'
;MKLTLPFPPSVNTYWRHPNKGPFAGKSLISVSGRKFRSATCAAIIEQLRRLPKPTSTHAAVEIILYPPDKRIRDLDNYNKALFDALTHAGVWEDDSQVKRMLVEWGPVFPKGKVEITVTKFETGAGAAA
;
A
#
# COMPACT_ATOMS: atom_id res chain seq x y z
N MET A 1 11.75 2.21 -7.95
CA MET A 1 11.79 2.87 -6.63
C MET A 1 11.58 1.80 -5.56
N LYS A 2 12.37 1.79 -4.48
CA LYS A 2 12.18 0.89 -3.34
C LYS A 2 11.88 1.70 -2.08
N LEU A 3 10.87 1.31 -1.32
CA LEU A 3 10.41 1.99 -0.12
C LEU A 3 10.23 0.99 1.03
N THR A 4 10.59 1.40 2.23
CA THR A 4 10.26 0.69 3.47
C THR A 4 9.23 1.49 4.25
N LEU A 5 8.06 0.92 4.50
CA LEU A 5 6.91 1.61 5.10
C LEU A 5 6.44 0.88 6.38
N PRO A 6 5.65 1.55 7.25
CA PRO A 6 5.04 0.88 8.39
C PRO A 6 4.19 -0.32 7.95
N PHE A 7 3.99 -1.29 8.84
CA PHE A 7 3.09 -2.41 8.52
C PHE A 7 1.64 -1.90 8.34
N PRO A 8 0.98 -2.20 7.21
CA PRO A 8 -0.39 -1.76 6.97
C PRO A 8 -1.38 -2.39 7.96
N PRO A 9 -2.42 -1.66 8.38
CA PRO A 9 -3.55 -2.29 9.05
C PRO A 9 -4.33 -3.17 8.06
N SER A 10 -5.08 -4.15 8.58
CA SER A 10 -6.01 -4.93 7.73
C SER A 10 -7.05 -4.04 7.06
N VAL A 11 -7.64 -4.49 5.95
CA VAL A 11 -8.68 -3.76 5.21
C VAL A 11 -9.85 -3.40 6.12
N ASN A 12 -10.23 -4.31 7.01
CA ASN A 12 -11.32 -4.15 7.98
C ASN A 12 -10.99 -3.16 9.09
N THR A 13 -9.71 -2.99 9.41
CA THR A 13 -9.27 -1.95 10.35
C THR A 13 -9.13 -0.60 9.65
N TYR A 14 -8.79 -0.60 8.37
CA TYR A 14 -8.55 0.60 7.59
C TYR A 14 -9.83 1.34 7.23
N TRP A 15 -10.83 0.61 6.73
CA TRP A 15 -12.12 1.16 6.33
C TRP A 15 -13.16 0.97 7.43
N ARG A 16 -14.09 1.91 7.52
CA ARG A 16 -15.29 1.79 8.37
C ARG A 16 -16.52 2.13 7.55
N HIS A 17 -17.60 1.43 7.86
CA HIS A 17 -18.90 1.57 7.22
C HIS A 17 -19.94 1.89 8.29
N PRO A 18 -20.14 3.18 8.64
CA PRO A 18 -21.20 3.55 9.56
C PRO A 18 -22.55 3.11 8.98
N ASN A 19 -23.38 2.49 9.81
CA ASN A 19 -24.73 2.04 9.43
C ASN A 19 -25.83 2.98 9.94
N LYS A 20 -25.46 4.04 10.68
CA LYS A 20 -26.37 5.01 11.28
C LYS A 20 -25.78 6.42 11.23
N GLY A 21 -26.65 7.42 11.27
CA GLY A 21 -26.28 8.84 11.31
C GLY A 21 -25.93 9.44 9.93
N PRO A 22 -25.38 10.67 9.89
CA PRO A 22 -25.17 11.43 8.64
C PRO A 22 -24.22 10.79 7.63
N PHE A 23 -23.43 9.79 8.08
CA PHE A 23 -22.47 9.07 7.25
C PHE A 23 -22.89 7.62 6.99
N ALA A 24 -24.15 7.27 7.26
CA ALA A 24 -24.68 5.95 6.96
C ALA A 24 -24.50 5.60 5.48
N GLY A 25 -24.00 4.39 5.20
CA GLY A 25 -23.76 3.90 3.83
C GLY A 25 -22.49 4.44 3.15
N LYS A 26 -21.71 5.29 3.81
CA LYS A 26 -20.43 5.78 3.27
C LYS A 26 -19.27 4.90 3.70
N SER A 27 -18.33 4.64 2.80
CA SER A 27 -17.01 4.11 3.16
C SER A 27 -16.13 5.25 3.65
N LEU A 28 -15.65 5.16 4.88
CA LEU A 28 -14.76 6.15 5.47
C LEU A 28 -13.45 5.51 5.91
N ILE A 29 -12.37 6.28 5.86
CA ILE A 29 -11.11 5.84 6.46
C ILE A 29 -11.23 5.95 7.98
N SER A 30 -10.81 4.90 8.69
CA SER A 30 -10.78 4.86 10.14
C SER A 30 -9.71 5.79 10.72
N VAL A 31 -9.71 5.97 12.04
CA VAL A 31 -8.63 6.71 12.72
C VAL A 31 -7.28 6.02 12.48
N SER A 32 -7.24 4.69 12.58
CA SER A 32 -6.04 3.90 12.32
C SER A 32 -5.58 4.01 10.87
N GLY A 33 -6.52 4.02 9.91
CA GLY A 33 -6.20 4.21 8.50
C GLY A 33 -5.59 5.59 8.21
N ARG A 34 -6.13 6.66 8.81
CA ARG A 34 -5.55 8.00 8.68
C ARG A 34 -4.15 8.09 9.31
N LYS A 35 -3.95 7.48 10.49
CA LYS A 35 -2.62 7.38 11.12
C LYS A 35 -1.62 6.66 10.21
N PHE A 36 -2.05 5.55 9.60
CA PHE A 36 -1.23 4.80 8.66
C PHE A 36 -0.87 5.62 7.42
N ARG A 37 -1.82 6.35 6.81
CA ARG A 37 -1.55 7.27 5.70
C ARG A 37 -0.49 8.30 6.07
N SER A 38 -0.66 9.01 7.18
CA SER A 38 0.29 10.04 7.62
C SER A 38 1.68 9.45 7.87
N ALA A 39 1.78 8.30 8.52
CA ALA A 39 3.05 7.63 8.78
C ALA A 39 3.73 7.15 7.48
N THR A 40 2.94 6.67 6.52
CA THR A 40 3.42 6.28 5.18
C THR A 40 3.97 7.48 4.42
N CYS A 41 3.24 8.60 4.37
CA CYS A 41 3.73 9.83 3.73
C CYS A 41 5.03 10.32 4.37
N ALA A 42 5.11 10.32 5.71
CA ALA A 42 6.32 10.72 6.42
C ALA A 42 7.52 9.82 6.05
N ALA A 43 7.33 8.51 6.06
CA ALA A 43 8.38 7.55 5.70
C ALA A 43 8.85 7.72 4.25
N ILE A 44 7.94 8.01 3.32
CA ILE A 44 8.27 8.25 1.90
C ILE A 44 9.09 9.53 1.75
N ILE A 45 8.65 10.63 2.36
CA ILE A 45 9.35 11.92 2.30
C ILE A 45 10.74 11.80 2.93
N GLU A 46 10.85 11.09 4.06
CA GLU A 46 12.12 10.86 4.73
C GLU A 46 13.11 10.09 3.85
N GLN A 47 12.65 9.03 3.18
CA GLN A 47 13.49 8.21 2.30
C GLN A 47 13.86 8.91 0.99
N LEU A 48 12.91 9.63 0.37
CA LEU A 48 13.14 10.29 -0.92
C LEU A 48 13.74 11.69 -0.79
N ARG A 49 13.72 12.29 0.41
CA ARG A 49 14.10 13.68 0.69
C ARG A 49 13.37 14.71 -0.17
N ARG A 50 12.20 14.34 -0.68
CA ARG A 50 11.32 15.17 -1.51
C ARG A 50 9.90 14.63 -1.49
N LEU A 51 8.95 15.47 -1.87
CA LEU A 51 7.60 15.01 -2.22
C LEU A 51 7.68 14.18 -3.51
N PRO A 52 7.07 12.98 -3.56
CA PRO A 52 6.90 12.23 -4.79
C PRO A 52 6.23 13.09 -5.87
N LYS A 53 6.68 12.94 -7.11
CA LYS A 53 5.94 13.44 -8.26
C LYS A 53 5.15 12.26 -8.83
N PRO A 54 3.81 12.31 -8.83
CA PRO A 54 3.00 11.24 -9.42
C PRO A 54 3.42 10.99 -10.87
N THR A 55 3.43 9.72 -11.23
CA THR A 55 3.54 9.29 -12.63
C THR A 55 2.22 8.65 -13.03
N SER A 56 1.80 8.84 -14.28
CA SER A 56 0.67 8.16 -14.92
C SER A 56 1.06 6.83 -15.59
N THR A 57 2.34 6.45 -15.53
CA THR A 57 2.85 5.23 -16.18
C THR A 57 2.36 3.97 -15.48
N HIS A 58 2.11 2.91 -16.25
CA HIS A 58 1.79 1.61 -15.67
C HIS A 58 2.94 1.07 -14.81
N ALA A 59 2.58 0.45 -13.69
CA ALA A 59 3.52 0.00 -12.67
C ALA A 59 3.46 -1.52 -12.47
N ALA A 60 4.62 -2.12 -12.20
CA ALA A 60 4.72 -3.41 -11.57
C ALA A 60 5.18 -3.20 -10.12
N VAL A 61 4.59 -3.96 -9.19
CA VAL A 61 4.92 -3.87 -7.77
C VAL A 61 5.31 -5.22 -7.20
N GLU A 62 6.33 -5.20 -6.35
CA GLU A 62 6.74 -6.32 -5.52
C GLU A 62 6.62 -5.90 -4.07
N ILE A 63 5.90 -6.69 -3.26
CA ILE A 63 5.52 -6.35 -1.90
C ILE A 63 5.95 -7.49 -0.97
N ILE A 64 6.79 -7.17 0.00
CA ILE A 64 7.19 -8.09 1.07
C ILE A 64 6.62 -7.57 2.39
N LEU A 65 5.67 -8.31 2.94
CA LEU A 65 5.04 -7.99 4.21
C LEU A 65 5.81 -8.65 5.36
N TYR A 66 6.38 -7.87 6.26
CA TYR A 66 7.06 -8.37 7.46
C TYR A 66 6.14 -8.22 8.68
N PRO A 67 5.48 -9.29 9.13
CA PRO A 67 4.45 -9.18 10.15
C PRO A 67 5.04 -8.82 11.53
N PRO A 68 4.30 -8.09 12.38
CA PRO A 68 4.76 -7.70 13.71
C PRO A 68 4.80 -8.86 14.72
N ASP A 69 4.09 -9.95 14.43
CA ASP A 69 3.92 -11.11 15.30
C ASP A 69 3.65 -12.38 14.48
N LYS A 70 3.53 -13.53 15.14
CA LYS A 70 3.29 -14.85 14.51
C LYS A 70 1.81 -15.17 14.27
N ARG A 71 0.90 -14.21 14.42
CA ARG A 71 -0.53 -14.48 14.19
C ARG A 71 -0.76 -14.76 12.71
N ILE A 72 -1.61 -15.74 12.42
CA ILE A 72 -2.03 -16.08 11.06
C ILE A 72 -2.80 -14.89 10.46
N ARG A 73 -2.50 -14.57 9.20
CA ARG A 73 -3.02 -13.42 8.46
C ARG A 73 -3.26 -13.80 7.01
N ASP A 74 -4.32 -13.25 6.44
CA ASP A 74 -4.56 -13.33 5.00
C ASP A 74 -3.62 -12.35 4.30
N LEU A 75 -2.90 -12.83 3.28
CA LEU A 75 -1.85 -12.07 2.59
C LEU A 75 -2.40 -10.82 1.89
N ASP A 76 -3.57 -10.94 1.26
CA ASP A 76 -4.21 -9.92 0.44
C ASP A 76 -4.90 -8.79 1.24
N ASN A 77 -5.18 -9.03 2.53
CA ASN A 77 -5.90 -8.14 3.44
C ASN A 77 -5.22 -6.77 3.65
N TYR A 78 -3.97 -6.62 3.22
CA TYR A 78 -3.14 -5.45 3.47
C TYR A 78 -2.96 -4.53 2.27
N ASN A 79 -3.13 -5.07 1.05
CA ASN A 79 -2.75 -4.37 -0.18
C ASN A 79 -3.60 -3.11 -0.39
N LYS A 80 -4.90 -3.18 -0.08
CA LYS A 80 -5.81 -2.03 -0.26
C LYS A 80 -5.43 -0.84 0.61
N ALA A 81 -5.03 -1.09 1.86
CA ALA A 81 -4.59 -0.02 2.75
C ALA A 81 -3.25 0.58 2.28
N LEU A 82 -2.33 -0.26 1.81
CA LEU A 82 -1.04 0.15 1.28
C LEU A 82 -1.17 1.01 0.03
N PHE A 83 -1.94 0.56 -0.97
CA PHE A 83 -2.12 1.27 -2.23
C PHE A 83 -2.82 2.60 -2.06
N ASP A 84 -3.87 2.64 -1.25
CA ASP A 84 -4.58 3.87 -0.92
C ASP A 84 -3.65 4.91 -0.24
N ALA A 85 -2.73 4.46 0.62
CA ALA A 85 -1.73 5.33 1.22
C ALA A 85 -0.66 5.80 0.22
N LEU A 86 -0.24 4.96 -0.73
CA LEU A 86 0.72 5.32 -1.79
C LEU A 86 0.13 6.32 -2.79
N THR A 87 -1.13 6.14 -3.17
CA THR A 87 -1.89 7.11 -3.98
C THR A 87 -1.99 8.44 -3.24
N HIS A 88 -2.35 8.42 -1.94
CA HIS A 88 -2.40 9.64 -1.14
C HIS A 88 -1.03 10.33 -1.00
N ALA A 89 0.06 9.57 -0.96
CA ALA A 89 1.42 10.09 -0.91
C ALA A 89 1.94 10.62 -2.26
N GLY A 90 1.21 10.40 -3.36
CA GLY A 90 1.59 10.86 -4.70
C GLY A 90 2.65 10.00 -5.39
N VAL A 91 2.78 8.72 -5.01
CA VAL A 91 3.71 7.78 -5.66
C VAL A 91 3.32 7.52 -7.13
N TRP A 92 2.02 7.42 -7.37
CA TRP A 92 1.36 7.33 -8.68
C TRP A 92 0.07 8.16 -8.60
N GLU A 93 -0.60 8.39 -9.73
CA GLU A 93 -1.86 9.14 -9.75
C GLU A 93 -3.01 8.30 -9.19
N ASP A 94 -3.05 7.02 -9.57
CA ASP A 94 -4.10 6.08 -9.17
C ASP A 94 -3.56 4.64 -9.09
N ASP A 95 -4.07 3.83 -8.18
CA ASP A 95 -3.60 2.45 -7.99
C ASP A 95 -4.04 1.51 -9.13
N SER A 96 -5.00 1.90 -9.97
CA SER A 96 -5.34 1.22 -11.23
C SER A 96 -4.17 1.13 -12.23
N GLN A 97 -3.11 1.92 -12.02
CA GLN A 97 -1.88 1.84 -12.79
C GLN A 97 -1.07 0.57 -12.51
N VAL A 98 -1.29 -0.12 -11.39
CA VAL A 98 -0.61 -1.37 -11.07
C VAL A 98 -1.14 -2.49 -11.99
N LYS A 99 -0.28 -2.99 -12.89
CA LYS A 99 -0.61 -4.07 -13.86
C LYS A 99 -0.02 -5.41 -13.50
N ARG A 100 0.97 -5.44 -12.61
CA ARG A 100 1.57 -6.66 -12.06
C ARG A 100 1.84 -6.45 -10.59
N MET A 101 1.49 -7.45 -9.78
CA MET A 101 1.71 -7.43 -8.34
C MET A 101 2.22 -8.80 -7.89
N LEU A 102 3.38 -8.82 -7.23
CA LEU A 102 3.88 -9.95 -6.47
C LEU A 102 3.78 -9.60 -4.98
N VAL A 103 3.20 -10.49 -4.18
CA VAL A 103 3.05 -10.28 -2.74
C VAL A 103 3.52 -11.53 -2.03
N GLU A 104 4.32 -11.35 -0.99
CA GLU A 104 4.83 -12.45 -0.17
C GLU A 104 4.97 -12.04 1.30
N TRP A 105 5.00 -13.05 2.17
CA TRP A 105 5.33 -12.89 3.58
C TRP A 105 6.84 -12.97 3.78
N GLY A 106 7.41 -11.96 4.43
CA GLY A 106 8.72 -12.01 5.02
C GLY A 106 8.70 -12.59 6.45
N PRO A 107 9.87 -12.72 7.09
CA PRO A 107 9.96 -13.11 8.49
C PRO A 107 9.32 -12.08 9.43
N VAL A 108 8.99 -12.52 10.65
CA VAL A 108 8.50 -11.62 11.71
C VAL A 108 9.52 -10.51 11.98
N PHE A 109 9.07 -9.27 12.00
CA PHE A 109 9.90 -8.10 12.28
C PHE A 109 9.26 -7.26 13.39
N PRO A 110 9.96 -6.91 14.47
CA PRO A 110 9.38 -6.11 15.55
C PRO A 110 8.73 -4.81 15.04
N LYS A 111 7.51 -4.53 15.50
CA LYS A 111 6.62 -3.43 15.02
C LYS A 111 6.11 -3.58 13.57
N GLY A 112 6.58 -4.58 12.85
CA GLY A 112 6.23 -4.88 11.46
C GLY A 112 6.73 -3.81 10.49
N LYS A 113 6.84 -4.20 9.22
CA LYS A 113 7.11 -3.28 8.11
C LYS A 113 6.61 -3.86 6.80
N VAL A 114 6.52 -3.04 5.78
CA VAL A 114 6.38 -3.51 4.40
C VAL A 114 7.50 -2.94 3.56
N GLU A 115 8.10 -3.78 2.73
CA GLU A 115 8.97 -3.32 1.65
C GLU A 115 8.19 -3.39 0.35
N ILE A 116 8.17 -2.28 -0.38
CA ILE A 116 7.56 -2.22 -1.71
C ILE A 116 8.59 -1.73 -2.72
N THR A 117 8.71 -2.48 -3.82
CA THR A 117 9.46 -2.07 -5.00
C THR A 117 8.46 -1.74 -6.10
N VAL A 118 8.53 -0.52 -6.63
CA VAL A 118 7.71 -0.04 -7.75
C VAL A 118 8.61 0.12 -8.96
N THR A 119 8.31 -0.60 -10.04
CA THR A 119 9.01 -0.52 -11.33
C THR A 119 8.03 -0.14 -12.43
N LYS A 120 8.55 0.37 -13.55
CA LYS A 120 7.73 0.59 -14.74
C LYS A 120 7.25 -0.78 -15.25
N PHE A 121 5.96 -0.89 -15.56
CA PHE A 121 5.43 -2.07 -16.22
C PHE A 121 5.80 -2.01 -17.70
N GLU A 122 6.61 -2.97 -18.14
CA GLU A 122 6.91 -3.19 -19.54
C GLU A 122 6.07 -4.37 -20.01
N THR A 123 5.11 -4.11 -20.89
CA THR A 123 4.52 -5.17 -21.72
C THR A 123 5.64 -5.70 -22.59
N GLY A 124 6.11 -6.92 -22.31
CA GLY A 124 7.11 -7.56 -23.13
C GLY A 124 6.67 -7.52 -24.60
N ALA A 125 7.48 -6.90 -25.45
CA ALA A 125 7.47 -7.24 -26.87
C ALA A 125 7.80 -8.74 -26.94
N GLY A 126 6.82 -9.57 -27.33
CA GLY A 126 7.00 -11.01 -27.54
C GLY A 126 6.30 -11.92 -26.53
N ALA A 127 4.97 -11.89 -26.50
CA ALA A 127 4.23 -13.14 -26.46
C ALA A 127 3.98 -13.55 -27.93
N ALA A 128 5.06 -13.98 -28.59
CA ALA A 128 5.02 -14.67 -29.86
C ALA A 128 5.50 -16.10 -29.59
N ALA A 129 4.54 -17.00 -29.40
CA ALA A 129 4.56 -18.43 -29.72
C ALA A 129 3.25 -19.03 -29.20
#